data_AF-A0A949G945-F1
#
_entry.id   AF-A0A949G945-F1
#
_cell.length_a   1.000
_cell.length_b   1.000
_cell.length_c   1.000
_cell.angle_alpha   90.00
_cell.angle_beta   90.00
_cell.angle_gamma   90.00
#
_symmetry.space_group_name_H-M   'P 1'
#
loop_
_entity.id
_entity.type
_entity.pdbx_description
1 polymer ?
#
loop_
_entity_poly.entity_id
_entity_poly.type
_entity_poly.pdbx_seq_one_letter_code
_entity_poly.pdbx_strand_id
1 'polypeptide(L)'
;MSTSHGKSMRSARHSGFTLIEILVVIAIFLALLGVSLYSYFNARSSAPMKPIADGIVFTLERAKADALAGKNGSGAGVYFASSSYTYFSGDSYDPSASDDQTTTLPSEYVINYTLLSGSSIVFSHLTGSPNASTTITVTDTENASNTKIIGVGTDGDITVIQ
;
A
#
# COMPACT_ATOMS: atom_id res chain seq x y z
N MET A 1 -5.10 46.18 -77.09
CA MET A 1 -4.64 46.29 -75.70
C MET A 1 -5.55 45.42 -74.84
N SER A 2 -5.13 44.19 -74.53
CA SER A 2 -5.62 43.37 -73.40
C SER A 2 -4.76 42.10 -73.34
N THR A 3 -4.00 41.93 -72.26
CA THR A 3 -3.03 40.84 -72.08
C THR A 3 -3.68 39.69 -71.31
N SER A 4 -3.68 38.50 -71.91
CA SER A 4 -4.12 37.25 -71.27
C SER A 4 -3.03 36.74 -70.32
N HIS A 5 -3.25 36.85 -69.01
CA HIS A 5 -2.39 36.25 -67.99
C HIS A 5 -2.79 34.79 -67.72
N GLY A 6 -2.02 33.85 -68.28
CA GLY A 6 -2.12 32.43 -67.95
C GLY A 6 -1.61 32.18 -66.52
N LYS A 7 -2.52 31.91 -65.59
CA LYS A 7 -2.18 31.54 -64.21
C LYS A 7 -1.66 30.11 -64.17
N SER A 8 -0.34 29.95 -64.06
CA SER A 8 0.32 28.65 -63.87
C SER A 8 -0.14 28.04 -62.53
N MET A 9 -0.94 26.98 -62.60
CA MET A 9 -1.28 26.15 -61.44
C MET A 9 -0.09 25.25 -61.11
N ARG A 10 0.67 25.61 -60.07
CA ARG A 10 1.74 24.76 -59.54
C ARG A 10 1.08 23.60 -58.78
N SER A 11 1.19 22.38 -59.33
CA SER A 11 0.77 21.16 -58.65
C SER A 11 1.64 20.94 -57.41
N ALA A 12 1.04 21.01 -56.22
CA ALA A 12 1.70 20.62 -54.98
C ALA A 12 1.74 19.09 -54.92
N ARG A 13 2.93 18.51 -55.05
CA ARG A 13 3.11 17.06 -54.83
C ARG A 13 2.86 16.77 -53.36
N HIS A 14 1.80 16.03 -53.06
CA HIS A 14 1.56 15.47 -51.74
C HIS A 14 2.50 14.27 -51.57
N SER A 15 3.57 14.42 -50.78
CA SER A 15 4.48 13.32 -50.45
C SER A 15 3.85 12.44 -49.36
N GLY A 16 3.54 11.19 -49.69
CA GLY A 16 3.17 10.17 -48.71
C GLY A 16 4.40 9.58 -48.02
N PHE A 17 4.20 8.97 -46.85
CA PHE A 17 5.25 8.25 -46.13
C PHE A 17 5.76 7.05 -46.91
N THR A 18 7.05 6.77 -46.79
CA THR A 18 7.67 5.61 -47.43
C THR A 18 7.36 4.32 -46.67
N LEU A 19 7.37 3.16 -47.35
CA LEU A 19 7.14 1.86 -46.69
C LEU A 19 8.20 1.58 -45.60
N ILE A 20 9.43 2.04 -45.82
CA ILE A 20 10.51 1.94 -44.85
C ILE A 20 10.26 2.83 -43.61
N GLU A 21 9.67 4.02 -43.77
CA GLU A 21 9.26 4.86 -42.64
C GLU A 21 8.25 4.16 -41.75
N ILE A 22 7.24 3.52 -42.33
CA ILE A 22 6.21 2.80 -41.56
C ILE A 22 6.85 1.64 -40.78
N LEU A 23 7.78 0.91 -41.39
CA LEU A 23 8.53 -0.16 -40.72
C LEU A 23 9.37 0.35 -39.55
N VAL A 24 10.06 1.47 -39.73
CA VAL A 24 10.87 2.09 -38.67
C VAL A 24 9.98 2.59 -37.52
N VAL A 25 8.84 3.20 -37.83
CA VAL A 25 7.88 3.66 -36.81
C VAL A 25 7.33 2.48 -36.00
N ILE A 26 6.94 1.38 -36.66
CA ILE A 26 6.47 0.16 -35.97
C ILE A 26 7.56 -0.42 -35.07
N ALA A 27 8.81 -0.48 -35.56
CA ALA A 27 9.93 -0.98 -34.76
C ALA A 27 10.17 -0.14 -33.50
N ILE A 28 10.11 1.19 -33.62
CA ILE A 28 10.22 2.11 -32.48
C ILE A 28 9.03 1.91 -31.52
N PHE A 29 7.81 1.81 -32.03
CA PHE A 29 6.62 1.56 -31.19
C PHE A 29 6.74 0.25 -30.39
N LEU A 30 7.17 -0.83 -31.03
CA LEU A 30 7.35 -2.12 -30.35
C LEU A 30 8.45 -2.06 -29.29
N ALA A 31 9.55 -1.36 -29.57
CA ALA A 31 10.62 -1.14 -28.58
C ALA A 31 10.10 -0.36 -27.36
N LEU A 32 9.34 0.72 -27.57
CA LEU A 32 8.74 1.52 -26.49
C LEU A 32 7.71 0.71 -25.69
N LEU A 33 6.88 -0.09 -26.36
CA LEU A 33 5.93 -0.98 -25.69
C LEU A 33 6.62 -2.02 -24.81
N GLY A 34 7.72 -2.60 -25.27
CA GLY A 34 8.50 -3.56 -24.48
C GLY A 34 9.02 -2.95 -23.17
N VAL A 35 9.62 -1.76 -23.25
CA VAL A 35 10.12 -1.03 -22.06
C VAL A 35 8.96 -0.64 -21.14
N SER A 36 7.84 -0.20 -21.70
CA SER A 36 6.66 0.24 -20.93
C SER A 36 6.02 -0.92 -20.16
N LEU A 37 5.86 -2.08 -20.81
CA LEU A 37 5.32 -3.28 -20.16
C LEU A 37 6.25 -3.78 -19.05
N TYR A 38 7.57 -3.82 -19.29
CA TYR A 38 8.54 -4.20 -18.27
C TYR A 38 8.45 -3.28 -17.03
N SER A 39 8.41 -1.97 -17.25
CA SER A 39 8.26 -0.99 -16.16
C SER A 39 6.93 -1.15 -15.43
N TYR A 40 5.84 -1.43 -16.13
CA TYR A 40 4.51 -1.59 -15.53
C TYR A 40 4.43 -2.84 -14.65
N PHE A 41 4.95 -3.98 -15.12
CA PHE A 41 4.97 -5.22 -14.32
C PHE A 41 5.86 -5.07 -13.08
N ASN A 42 7.01 -4.39 -13.19
CA ASN A 42 7.90 -4.17 -12.05
C ASN A 42 7.33 -3.18 -11.02
N ALA A 43 6.55 -2.19 -11.47
CA ALA A 43 5.88 -1.22 -10.60
C ALA A 43 4.62 -1.79 -9.92
N ARG A 44 3.93 -2.77 -10.54
CA ARG A 44 2.72 -3.39 -9.97
C ARG A 44 3.04 -4.36 -8.83
N SER A 45 4.16 -5.08 -8.88
CA SER A 45 4.61 -6.00 -7.82
C SER A 45 5.14 -5.31 -6.56
N SER A 46 5.07 -3.98 -6.46
CA SER A 46 5.54 -3.25 -5.28
C SER A 46 4.61 -2.08 -4.95
N ALA A 47 3.41 -2.38 -4.46
CA ALA A 47 2.79 -1.39 -3.60
C ALA A 47 3.78 -1.09 -2.44
N PRO A 48 4.00 0.16 -2.05
CA PRO A 48 4.97 0.43 -1.01
C PRO A 48 4.46 -0.20 0.30
N MET A 49 5.26 -1.07 0.91
CA MET A 49 4.97 -1.64 2.23
C MET A 49 4.92 -0.58 3.33
N LYS A 50 5.48 0.60 3.07
CA LYS A 50 5.54 1.71 4.03
C LYS A 50 4.13 2.17 4.44
N PRO A 51 3.20 2.54 3.55
CA PRO A 51 1.81 2.83 3.93
C PRO A 51 1.11 1.74 4.75
N ILE A 52 1.39 0.46 4.50
CA ILE A 52 0.81 -0.64 5.27
C ILE A 52 1.35 -0.60 6.70
N ALA A 53 2.69 -0.49 6.85
CA ALA A 53 3.32 -0.37 8.15
C ALA A 53 2.88 0.89 8.90
N ASP A 54 2.83 2.05 8.22
CA ASP A 54 2.35 3.31 8.78
C ASP A 54 0.89 3.18 9.25
N GLY A 55 0.03 2.48 8.51
CA GLY A 55 -1.36 2.23 8.88
C GLY A 55 -1.50 1.37 10.13
N ILE A 56 -0.68 0.33 10.27
CA ILE A 56 -0.64 -0.50 11.49
C ILE A 56 -0.16 0.32 12.68
N VAL A 57 0.94 1.07 12.52
CA VAL A 57 1.48 1.96 13.57
C VAL A 57 0.43 2.98 13.99
N PHE A 58 -0.22 3.65 13.04
CA PHE A 58 -1.28 4.61 13.33
C PHE A 58 -2.43 3.99 14.11
N THR A 59 -2.83 2.76 13.76
CA THR A 59 -3.93 2.07 14.42
C THR A 59 -3.57 1.64 15.84
N LEU A 60 -2.33 1.19 16.05
CA LEU A 60 -1.79 0.89 17.38
C LEU A 60 -1.70 2.15 18.26
N GLU A 61 -1.17 3.24 17.72
CA GLU A 61 -1.10 4.53 18.43
C GLU A 61 -2.47 5.07 18.78
N ARG A 62 -3.45 4.91 17.88
CA ARG A 62 -4.84 5.23 18.15
C ARG A 62 -5.41 4.40 19.30
N ALA A 63 -5.24 3.08 19.27
CA ALA A 63 -5.70 2.20 20.34
C ALA A 63 -5.08 2.58 21.70
N LYS A 64 -3.76 2.85 21.72
CA LYS A 64 -3.06 3.35 22.90
C LYS A 64 -3.63 4.67 23.40
N ALA A 65 -3.83 5.63 22.51
CA ALA A 65 -4.39 6.95 22.85
C ALA A 65 -5.81 6.84 23.43
N ASP A 66 -6.67 6.00 22.85
CA ASP A 66 -8.03 5.77 23.33
C ASP A 66 -8.06 5.09 24.71
N ALA A 67 -7.15 4.12 24.95
CA ALA A 67 -7.00 3.47 26.26
C ALA A 67 -6.50 4.45 27.34
N LEU A 68 -5.57 5.35 27.00
CA LEU A 68 -5.08 6.41 27.89
C LEU A 68 -6.15 7.45 28.19
N ALA A 69 -6.95 7.82 27.19
CA ALA A 69 -8.05 8.76 27.35
C ALA A 69 -9.21 8.20 28.20
N GLY A 70 -9.18 6.90 28.50
CA GLY A 70 -10.23 6.24 29.26
C GLY A 70 -11.57 6.19 28.54
N LYS A 71 -11.54 6.12 27.20
CA LYS A 71 -12.74 6.05 26.40
C LYS A 71 -13.56 4.84 26.83
N ASN A 72 -14.78 5.09 27.31
CA ASN A 72 -15.71 4.08 27.85
C ASN A 72 -15.21 3.32 29.11
N GLY A 73 -14.14 3.76 29.76
CA GLY A 73 -13.60 3.14 30.98
C GLY A 73 -12.95 1.77 30.76
N SER A 74 -12.58 1.43 29.52
CA SER A 74 -11.95 0.16 29.15
C SER A 74 -10.60 0.38 28.45
N GLY A 75 -9.84 -0.69 28.27
CA GLY A 75 -8.73 -0.70 27.32
C GLY A 75 -9.20 -0.54 25.87
N ALA A 76 -8.23 -0.57 24.96
CA ALA A 76 -8.47 -0.66 23.52
C ALA A 76 -7.30 -1.40 22.87
N GLY A 77 -7.53 -2.00 21.71
CA GLY A 77 -6.53 -2.86 21.09
C GLY A 77 -6.62 -2.98 19.60
N VAL A 78 -5.70 -3.77 19.07
CA VAL A 78 -5.66 -4.16 17.66
C VAL A 78 -5.58 -5.67 17.58
N TYR A 79 -6.57 -6.28 16.92
CA TYR A 79 -6.58 -7.69 16.57
C TYR A 79 -5.92 -7.87 15.20
N PHE A 80 -5.07 -8.88 15.08
CA PHE A 80 -4.34 -9.19 13.86
C PHE A 80 -4.78 -10.54 13.29
N ALA A 81 -5.25 -10.51 12.05
CA ALA A 81 -5.40 -11.67 11.20
C ALA A 81 -4.32 -11.66 10.11
N SER A 82 -4.18 -12.76 9.37
CA SER A 82 -3.17 -12.88 8.31
C SER A 82 -3.31 -11.83 7.21
N SER A 83 -4.54 -11.42 6.88
CA SER A 83 -4.83 -10.47 5.79
C SER A 83 -5.52 -9.19 6.24
N SER A 84 -5.64 -8.96 7.55
CA SER A 84 -6.29 -7.76 8.08
C SER A 84 -5.88 -7.46 9.50
N TYR A 85 -6.13 -6.22 9.93
CA TYR A 85 -6.05 -5.83 11.32
C TYR A 85 -7.28 -5.02 11.69
N THR A 86 -7.72 -5.16 12.93
CA THR A 86 -8.98 -4.59 13.42
C THR A 86 -8.72 -3.82 14.70
N TYR A 87 -8.98 -2.52 14.69
CA TYR A 87 -9.09 -1.74 15.92
C TYR A 87 -10.39 -2.16 16.64
N PHE A 88 -10.31 -2.31 17.95
CA PHE A 88 -11.47 -2.55 18.82
C PHE A 88 -11.35 -1.77 20.13
N SER A 89 -12.50 -1.44 20.73
CA SER A 89 -12.59 -0.92 22.09
C SER A 89 -12.82 -2.08 23.06
N GLY A 90 -12.22 -2.03 24.25
CA GLY A 90 -12.39 -3.04 25.28
C GLY A 90 -11.10 -3.80 25.62
N ASP A 91 -11.17 -4.64 26.66
CA ASP A 91 -10.03 -5.42 27.14
C ASP A 91 -9.82 -6.72 26.34
N SER A 92 -10.73 -7.04 25.42
CA SER A 92 -10.65 -8.19 24.52
C SER A 92 -11.40 -7.93 23.22
N TYR A 93 -10.91 -8.52 22.13
CA TYR A 93 -11.57 -8.44 20.82
C TYR A 93 -12.87 -9.25 20.79
N ASP A 94 -13.96 -8.63 20.33
CA ASP A 94 -15.25 -9.26 20.06
C ASP A 94 -15.65 -9.01 18.60
N PRO A 95 -15.63 -10.03 17.71
CA PRO A 95 -15.96 -9.86 16.30
C PRO A 95 -17.41 -9.44 16.03
N SER A 96 -18.27 -9.43 17.05
CA SER A 96 -19.65 -8.95 16.96
C SER A 96 -19.82 -7.48 17.37
N ALA A 97 -18.75 -6.82 17.84
CA ALA A 97 -18.78 -5.42 18.22
C ALA A 97 -18.99 -4.51 17.00
N SER A 98 -19.89 -3.53 17.13
CA SER A 98 -20.27 -2.65 16.03
C SER A 98 -19.31 -1.47 15.80
N ASP A 99 -18.46 -1.16 16.77
CA ASP A 99 -17.51 -0.05 16.74
C ASP A 99 -16.13 -0.43 16.18
N ASP A 100 -15.90 -1.72 15.96
CA ASP A 100 -14.66 -2.26 15.38
C ASP A 100 -14.39 -1.70 13.99
N GLN A 101 -13.12 -1.40 13.73
CA GLN A 101 -12.66 -0.84 12.46
C GLN A 101 -11.61 -1.76 11.84
N THR A 102 -12.04 -2.55 10.87
CA THR A 102 -11.19 -3.51 10.16
C THR A 102 -10.57 -2.89 8.92
N THR A 103 -9.27 -3.04 8.76
CA THR A 103 -8.54 -2.72 7.54
C THR A 103 -7.99 -3.99 6.92
N THR A 104 -8.36 -4.24 5.67
CA THR A 104 -7.87 -5.39 4.88
C THR A 104 -6.60 -5.01 4.12
N LEU A 105 -5.62 -5.90 4.11
CA LEU A 105 -4.40 -5.74 3.32
C LEU A 105 -4.65 -6.15 1.86
N PRO A 106 -3.92 -5.55 0.91
CA PRO A 106 -3.82 -6.09 -0.43
C PRO A 106 -3.36 -7.56 -0.40
N SER A 107 -3.83 -8.36 -1.36
CA SER A 107 -3.59 -9.81 -1.41
C SER A 107 -2.11 -10.21 -1.50
N GLU A 108 -1.27 -9.29 -1.98
CA GLU A 108 0.16 -9.46 -2.09
C GLU A 108 0.91 -9.36 -0.75
N TYR A 109 0.22 -9.05 0.37
CA TYR A 109 0.82 -8.96 1.69
C TYR A 109 0.14 -9.87 2.71
N VAL A 110 0.95 -10.36 3.65
CA VAL A 110 0.49 -11.15 4.80
C VAL A 110 1.11 -10.62 6.09
N ILE A 111 0.32 -10.64 7.17
CA ILE A 111 0.78 -10.34 8.52
C ILE A 111 1.18 -11.64 9.20
N ASN A 112 2.42 -11.69 9.65
CA ASN A 112 2.96 -12.71 10.54
C ASN A 112 3.29 -12.03 11.87
N TYR A 113 2.93 -12.66 12.98
CA TYR A 113 3.23 -12.12 14.31
C TYR A 113 3.72 -13.23 15.22
N THR A 114 4.63 -12.87 16.12
CA THR A 114 5.07 -13.75 17.22
C THR A 114 4.58 -13.13 18.52
N LEU A 115 3.29 -13.27 18.78
CA LEU A 115 2.65 -12.77 20.01
C LEU A 115 2.69 -13.86 21.07
N LEU A 116 3.20 -13.53 22.26
CA LEU A 116 3.18 -14.42 23.43
C LEU A 116 1.76 -14.60 24.02
N SER A 117 0.80 -13.73 23.67
CA SER A 117 -0.49 -13.56 24.34
C SER A 117 -1.74 -13.70 23.44
N GLY A 118 -1.60 -14.21 22.22
CA GLY A 118 -2.74 -14.41 21.29
C GLY A 118 -2.61 -13.58 20.01
N SER A 119 -3.73 -13.24 19.37
CA SER A 119 -3.75 -12.47 18.10
C SER A 119 -3.95 -10.97 18.29
N SER A 120 -4.00 -10.48 19.54
CA SER A 120 -4.31 -9.07 19.83
C SER A 120 -3.27 -8.41 20.71
N ILE A 121 -3.02 -7.13 20.42
CA ILE A 121 -2.32 -6.21 21.31
C ILE A 121 -3.39 -5.34 21.97
N VAL A 122 -3.47 -5.42 23.30
CA VAL A 122 -4.43 -4.65 24.10
C VAL A 122 -3.65 -3.69 24.98
N PHE A 123 -3.99 -2.41 24.91
CA PHE A 123 -3.45 -1.38 25.78
C PHE A 123 -4.35 -1.19 27.00
N SER A 124 -3.74 -1.24 28.17
CA SER A 124 -4.44 -1.12 29.44
C SER A 124 -4.97 0.29 29.66
N HIS A 125 -6.17 0.38 30.23
CA HIS A 125 -6.81 1.63 30.62
C HIS A 125 -5.90 2.50 31.50
N LEU A 126 -5.85 3.82 31.24
CA LEU A 126 -5.08 4.85 31.96
C LEU A 126 -3.55 4.74 31.90
N THR A 127 -3.00 3.55 31.66
CA THR A 127 -1.53 3.35 31.61
C THR A 127 -1.01 3.26 30.18
N GLY A 128 -1.84 2.86 29.22
CA GLY A 128 -1.41 2.64 27.84
C GLY A 128 -0.34 1.55 27.69
N SER A 129 -0.17 0.70 28.72
CA SER A 129 0.77 -0.40 28.70
C SER A 129 0.18 -1.58 27.91
N PRO A 130 0.91 -2.15 26.94
CA PRO A 130 0.42 -3.29 26.18
C PRO A 130 0.40 -4.55 27.02
N ASN A 131 -0.48 -5.49 26.69
CA ASN A 131 -0.58 -6.82 27.30
C ASN A 131 0.68 -7.68 27.08
N ALA A 132 1.46 -7.41 26.02
CA ALA A 132 2.74 -8.05 25.76
C ALA A 132 3.60 -7.17 24.84
N SER A 133 4.93 -7.31 24.97
CA SER A 133 5.86 -6.84 23.93
C SER A 133 5.94 -7.88 22.80
N THR A 134 5.96 -7.41 21.56
CA THR A 134 5.97 -8.29 20.39
C THR A 134 6.51 -7.56 19.15
N THR A 135 6.71 -8.33 18.07
CA THR A 135 6.92 -7.81 16.73
C THR A 135 5.81 -8.28 15.80
N ILE A 136 5.32 -7.35 14.98
CA ILE A 136 4.43 -7.61 13.85
C ILE A 136 5.28 -7.52 12.58
N THR A 137 5.29 -8.58 11.80
CA THR A 137 6.00 -8.65 10.53
C THR A 137 4.99 -8.66 9.39
N VAL A 138 5.05 -7.65 8.53
CA VAL A 138 4.36 -7.67 7.24
C VAL A 138 5.31 -8.23 6.21
N THR A 139 4.85 -9.21 5.43
CA THR A 139 5.65 -9.90 4.42
C THR A 139 4.96 -9.81 3.07
N ASP A 140 5.74 -9.52 2.03
CA ASP A 140 5.33 -9.64 0.64
C ASP A 140 5.28 -11.12 0.22
N THR A 141 4.14 -11.55 -0.32
CA THR A 141 3.90 -12.94 -0.71
C THR A 141 4.67 -13.37 -1.96
N GLU A 142 5.03 -12.43 -2.84
CA GLU A 142 5.82 -12.70 -4.05
C GLU A 142 7.32 -12.66 -3.75
N ASN A 143 7.73 -11.93 -2.72
CA ASN A 143 9.11 -11.85 -2.27
C ASN A 143 9.22 -11.87 -0.73
N ALA A 144 9.38 -13.07 -0.16
CA ALA A 144 9.46 -13.25 1.29
C ALA A 144 10.64 -12.51 1.98
N SER A 145 11.62 -12.00 1.22
CA SER A 145 12.70 -11.16 1.76
C SER A 145 12.25 -9.71 1.96
N ASN A 146 11.22 -9.27 1.24
CA ASN A 146 10.63 -7.95 1.36
C ASN A 146 9.68 -7.93 2.56
N THR A 147 10.17 -7.43 3.69
CA THR A 147 9.48 -7.42 4.97
C THR A 147 9.52 -6.04 5.62
N LYS A 148 8.49 -5.73 6.40
CA LYS A 148 8.46 -4.60 7.34
C LYS A 148 8.17 -5.11 8.74
N ILE A 149 8.95 -4.67 9.71
CA ILE A 149 8.85 -5.14 11.09
C ILE A 149 8.47 -3.97 11.99
N ILE A 150 7.39 -4.14 12.73
CA ILE A 150 6.87 -3.18 13.70
C ILE A 150 7.06 -3.77 15.09
N GLY A 151 7.75 -3.05 15.97
CA GLY A 151 7.94 -3.42 17.37
C GLY A 151 6.94 -2.71 18.27
N VAL A 152 6.42 -3.45 19.26
CA VAL A 152 5.68 -2.90 20.39
C VAL A 152 6.44 -3.28 21.66
N GLY A 153 7.00 -2.29 22.36
CA GLY A 153 7.75 -2.50 23.60
C GLY A 153 6.86 -2.54 24.84
N THR A 154 7.44 -2.94 25.99
CA THR A 154 6.71 -3.08 27.26
C THR A 154 6.18 -1.76 27.81
N ASP A 155 6.81 -0.64 27.44
CA ASP A 155 6.43 0.71 27.85
C ASP A 155 5.40 1.33 26.89
N GLY A 156 4.92 0.54 25.92
CA GLY A 156 3.96 0.97 24.91
C GLY A 156 4.57 1.82 23.79
N ASP A 157 5.90 1.82 23.64
CA ASP A 157 6.56 2.38 22.46
C ASP A 157 6.22 1.53 21.23
N ILE A 158 5.93 2.22 20.11
CA ILE A 158 5.58 1.60 18.83
C ILE A 158 6.59 2.12 17.80
N THR A 159 7.34 1.23 17.17
CA THR A 159 8.43 1.61 16.24
C THR A 159 8.46 0.74 15.00
N VAL A 160 8.85 1.33 13.86
CA VAL A 160 9.18 0.57 12.65
C VAL A 160 10.68 0.27 12.69
N ILE A 161 11.03 -1.01 12.75
CA ILE A 161 12.41 -1.50 12.91
C ILE A 161 13.10 -1.65 11.56
N GLN A 162 12.37 -2.15 10.56
CA GLN A 162 12.87 -2.41 9.21
C GLN A 162 11.78 -2.15 8.18
#